data_AF-A0A2M8PL98-F1
#
_entry.id   AF-A0A2M8PL98-F1
#
_cell.length_a   1.000
_cell.length_b   1.000
_cell.length_c   1.000
_cell.angle_alpha   90.00
_cell.angle_beta   90.00
_cell.angle_gamma   90.00
#
_symmetry.space_group_name_H-M   'P 1'
#
loop_
_entity.id
_entity.type
_entity.pdbx_description
1 polymer ?
#
loop_
_entity_poly.entity_id
_entity_poly.type
_entity_poly.pdbx_seq_one_letter_code
_entity_poly.pdbx_strand_id
1 'polypeptide(L)'
;MEKHTFISYKREDANFTIQLATDLKNTGFRVWVDKLDGAEIGENWEKVIGKALKSASALIAIITPEYFNSQYCIDEILYARREKIEILPIILRSPDWENIPEEFYWLKARQLGNLEDYEQNPQRYSKLLETIQDRLRKIDPAFEGPMPEAEAQYLNTLIGELSKRQGVEEYI
;
A
#
# COMPACT_ATOMS: atom_id res chain seq x y z
N MET A 1 -6.08 14.14 -11.04
CA MET A 1 -5.16 13.79 -9.95
C MET A 1 -3.78 13.61 -10.56
N GLU A 2 -2.75 14.02 -9.84
CA GLU A 2 -1.38 13.69 -10.20
C GLU A 2 -1.16 12.18 -10.08
N LYS A 3 -0.21 11.65 -10.85
CA LYS A 3 0.12 10.22 -10.81
C LYS A 3 0.64 9.85 -9.43
N HIS A 4 0.12 8.76 -8.89
CA HIS A 4 0.45 8.27 -7.55
C HIS A 4 0.43 6.75 -7.51
N THR A 5 0.98 6.21 -6.44
CA THR A 5 0.89 4.79 -6.10
C THR A 5 -0.26 4.57 -5.14
N PHE A 6 -1.18 3.67 -5.48
CA PHE A 6 -2.28 3.26 -4.63
C PHE A 6 -1.84 2.07 -3.77
N ILE A 7 -2.15 2.06 -2.47
CA ILE A 7 -1.89 0.88 -1.62
C ILE A 7 -3.21 0.17 -1.32
N SER A 8 -3.36 -1.05 -1.82
CA SER A 8 -4.45 -1.97 -1.48
C SER A 8 -4.01 -2.87 -0.34
N TYR A 9 -4.81 -2.92 0.72
CA TYR A 9 -4.52 -3.67 1.94
C TYR A 9 -5.82 -4.01 2.68
N LYS A 10 -5.72 -4.98 3.59
CA LYS A 10 -6.83 -5.34 4.47
C LYS A 10 -6.80 -4.45 5.72
N ARG A 11 -7.95 -4.01 6.24
CA ARG A 11 -8.04 -3.03 7.35
C ARG A 11 -7.19 -3.42 8.56
N GLU A 12 -7.12 -4.71 8.89
CA GLU A 12 -6.33 -5.29 9.98
C GLU A 12 -4.82 -5.07 9.79
N ASP A 13 -4.36 -4.86 8.56
CA ASP A 13 -2.97 -4.57 8.18
C ASP A 13 -2.69 -3.05 8.04
N ALA A 14 -3.59 -2.20 8.56
CA ALA A 14 -3.47 -0.74 8.49
C ALA A 14 -2.16 -0.23 9.12
N ASN A 15 -1.72 -0.80 10.23
CA ASN A 15 -0.54 -0.32 10.94
C ASN A 15 0.73 -0.39 10.07
N PHE A 16 0.93 -1.51 9.38
CA PHE A 16 2.03 -1.67 8.44
C PHE A 16 1.85 -0.75 7.22
N THR A 17 0.64 -0.70 6.68
CA THR A 17 0.32 0.09 5.48
C THR A 17 0.55 1.59 5.70
N ILE A 18 0.13 2.13 6.85
CA ILE A 18 0.36 3.53 7.23
C ILE A 18 1.85 3.81 7.38
N GLN A 19 2.62 2.88 7.97
CA GLN A 19 4.07 3.02 8.06
C GLN A 19 4.72 3.13 6.68
N LEU A 20 4.41 2.16 5.81
CA LEU A 20 4.95 2.10 4.46
C LEU A 20 4.59 3.36 3.67
N ALA A 21 3.33 3.80 3.73
CA ALA A 21 2.87 5.01 3.06
C ALA A 21 3.60 6.25 3.57
N THR A 22 3.78 6.38 4.89
CA THR A 22 4.46 7.52 5.52
C THR A 22 5.93 7.57 5.11
N ASP A 23 6.62 6.43 5.14
CA ASP A 23 8.04 6.35 4.77
C ASP A 23 8.26 6.67 3.29
N LEU A 24 7.38 6.20 2.41
CA LEU A 24 7.42 6.54 0.97
C LEU A 24 7.10 8.02 0.73
N LYS A 25 6.11 8.60 1.42
CA LYS A 25 5.79 10.04 1.33
C LYS A 25 6.98 10.89 1.78
N ASN A 26 7.64 10.50 2.87
CA ASN A 26 8.82 11.21 3.41
C ASN A 26 10.04 11.13 2.49
N THR A 27 10.10 10.15 1.59
CA THR A 27 11.14 10.06 0.55
C THR A 27 10.73 10.74 -0.77
N GLY A 28 9.60 11.45 -0.79
CA GLY A 28 9.14 12.24 -1.93
C GLY A 28 8.19 11.50 -2.89
N PHE A 29 7.80 10.26 -2.60
CA PHE A 29 6.87 9.52 -3.46
C PHE A 29 5.42 9.90 -3.18
N ARG A 30 4.65 10.13 -4.25
CA ARG A 30 3.20 10.32 -4.18
C ARG A 30 2.50 8.99 -3.93
N VAL A 31 2.08 8.78 -2.70
CA VAL A 31 1.34 7.58 -2.27
C VAL A 31 -0.05 7.97 -1.83
N TRP A 32 -1.03 7.13 -2.17
CA TRP A 32 -2.42 7.26 -1.73
C TRP A 32 -2.82 6.04 -0.90
N VAL A 33 -3.36 6.29 0.29
CA VAL A 33 -3.95 5.28 1.17
C VAL A 33 -5.20 5.86 1.84
N ASP A 34 -6.28 5.09 1.83
CA ASP A 34 -7.62 5.48 2.30
C ASP A 34 -7.62 6.13 3.70
N LYS A 35 -6.86 5.58 4.65
CA LYS A 35 -6.75 6.05 6.04
C LYS A 35 -5.98 7.36 6.22
N LEU A 36 -5.08 7.73 5.30
CA LEU A 36 -4.34 9.01 5.37
C LEU A 36 -4.93 10.09 4.47
N ASP A 37 -5.48 9.70 3.33
CA ASP A 37 -5.87 10.62 2.25
C ASP A 37 -7.40 10.90 2.23
N GLY A 38 -8.09 10.59 3.32
CA GLY A 38 -9.39 11.18 3.65
C GLY A 38 -10.58 10.59 2.91
N ALA A 39 -10.66 9.26 2.81
CA ALA A 39 -11.96 8.66 2.61
C ALA A 39 -12.69 8.72 3.97
N GLU A 40 -13.84 9.41 4.05
CA GLU A 40 -14.75 9.37 5.21
C GLU A 40 -15.88 8.37 4.90
N ILE A 41 -16.22 7.50 5.86
CA ILE A 41 -17.15 6.37 5.65
C ILE A 41 -18.52 6.90 5.17
N GLY A 42 -18.98 6.47 3.99
CA GLY A 42 -20.28 6.86 3.41
C GLY A 42 -20.39 6.59 1.90
N GLU A 43 -21.51 6.96 1.25
CA GLU A 43 -21.77 6.73 -0.19
C GLU A 43 -20.71 7.35 -1.15
N ASN A 44 -19.92 8.31 -0.66
CA ASN A 44 -18.87 8.95 -1.45
C ASN A 44 -17.51 8.24 -1.33
N TRP A 45 -17.33 7.38 -0.31
CA TRP A 45 -16.09 6.65 -0.04
C TRP A 45 -15.67 5.79 -1.24
N GLU A 46 -16.56 4.90 -1.70
CA GLU A 46 -16.27 3.99 -2.81
C GLU A 46 -15.93 4.76 -4.10
N LYS A 47 -16.58 5.90 -4.32
CA LYS A 47 -16.31 6.77 -5.47
C LYS A 47 -14.94 7.43 -5.37
N VAL A 48 -14.51 7.81 -4.17
CA VAL A 48 -13.18 8.40 -3.93
C VAL A 48 -12.09 7.35 -4.13
N ILE A 49 -12.23 6.17 -3.52
CA ILE A 49 -11.29 5.04 -3.71
C ILE A 49 -11.17 4.67 -5.18
N GLY A 50 -12.31 4.47 -5.85
CA GLY A 50 -12.31 4.09 -7.26
C GLY A 50 -11.68 5.15 -8.16
N LYS A 51 -11.82 6.44 -7.83
CA LYS A 51 -11.15 7.54 -8.56
C LYS A 51 -9.64 7.57 -8.31
N ALA A 52 -9.21 7.33 -7.07
CA ALA A 52 -7.79 7.22 -6.74
C ALA A 52 -7.16 6.08 -7.55
N LEU A 53 -7.74 4.87 -7.47
CA LEU A 53 -7.27 3.71 -8.22
C LEU A 53 -7.25 3.95 -9.75
N LYS A 54 -8.30 4.58 -10.31
CA LYS A 54 -8.38 4.94 -11.74
C LYS A 54 -7.25 5.85 -12.23
N SER A 55 -6.68 6.66 -11.34
CA SER A 55 -5.60 7.59 -11.67
C SER A 55 -4.24 7.15 -11.12
N ALA A 56 -4.18 5.99 -10.47
CA ALA A 56 -2.97 5.37 -10.00
C ALA A 56 -2.15 4.84 -11.18
N SER A 57 -0.84 5.00 -11.12
CA SER A 57 0.06 4.41 -12.13
C SER A 57 0.76 3.14 -11.62
N ALA A 58 0.63 2.86 -10.32
CA ALA A 58 1.01 1.59 -9.71
C ALA A 58 0.05 1.27 -8.55
N LEU A 59 -0.15 -0.03 -8.30
CA LEU A 59 -0.85 -0.56 -7.13
C LEU A 59 0.12 -1.41 -6.32
N ILE A 60 0.37 -1.04 -5.06
CA ILE A 60 1.03 -1.89 -4.08
C ILE A 60 -0.05 -2.74 -3.41
N ALA A 61 0.08 -4.07 -3.47
CA ALA A 61 -0.84 -5.00 -2.81
C ALA A 61 -0.16 -5.58 -1.57
N ILE A 62 -0.70 -5.30 -0.38
CA ILE A 62 -0.20 -5.84 0.89
C ILE A 62 -0.85 -7.20 1.12
N ILE A 63 -0.14 -8.26 0.75
CA ILE A 63 -0.66 -9.62 0.76
C ILE A 63 -0.51 -10.23 2.16
N THR A 64 -1.65 -10.69 2.68
CA THR A 64 -1.83 -11.49 3.89
C THR A 64 -2.86 -12.58 3.60
N PRO A 65 -3.00 -13.64 4.42
CA PRO A 65 -4.07 -14.63 4.24
C PRO A 65 -5.45 -13.99 4.12
N GLU A 66 -5.73 -12.95 4.91
CA GLU A 66 -7.02 -12.26 4.96
C GLU A 66 -7.29 -11.37 3.73
N TYR A 67 -6.26 -11.02 2.95
CA TYR A 67 -6.39 -10.21 1.75
C TYR A 67 -7.35 -10.84 0.74
N PHE A 68 -7.27 -12.16 0.55
CA PHE A 68 -8.09 -12.89 -0.41
C PHE A 68 -9.55 -13.08 0.05
N ASN A 69 -9.84 -12.84 1.34
CA ASN A 69 -11.19 -12.88 1.89
C ASN A 69 -11.93 -11.53 1.72
N SER A 70 -11.27 -10.52 1.17
CA SER A 70 -11.81 -9.17 1.01
C SER A 70 -12.23 -8.92 -0.43
N GLN A 71 -13.54 -8.89 -0.69
CA GLN A 71 -14.05 -8.60 -2.03
C GLN A 71 -13.51 -7.27 -2.59
N TYR A 72 -13.37 -6.24 -1.75
CA TYR A 72 -12.77 -4.97 -2.15
C TYR A 72 -11.33 -5.13 -2.66
N CYS A 73 -10.46 -5.84 -1.92
CA CYS A 73 -9.07 -6.03 -2.31
C CYS A 73 -8.96 -6.85 -3.61
N ILE A 74 -9.86 -7.83 -3.76
CA ILE A 74 -10.00 -8.63 -4.98
C ILE A 74 -10.43 -7.75 -6.16
N ASP A 75 -11.44 -6.91 -5.98
CA ASP A 75 -11.94 -6.02 -7.03
C ASP A 75 -10.88 -5.00 -7.46
N GLU A 76 -10.13 -4.44 -6.51
CA GLU A 76 -9.04 -3.50 -6.77
C GLU A 76 -7.90 -4.13 -7.56
N ILE A 77 -7.45 -5.34 -7.17
CA ILE A 77 -6.34 -6.01 -7.87
C ILE A 77 -6.76 -6.49 -9.27
N LEU A 78 -8.00 -6.96 -9.43
CA LEU A 78 -8.56 -7.33 -10.72
C LEU A 78 -8.75 -6.10 -11.63
N TYR A 79 -9.18 -4.97 -11.05
CA TYR A 79 -9.26 -3.69 -11.73
C TYR A 79 -7.88 -3.27 -12.25
N ALA A 80 -6.87 -3.22 -11.37
CA ALA A 80 -5.51 -2.84 -11.74
C ALA A 80 -4.95 -3.75 -12.84
N ARG A 81 -5.18 -5.06 -12.74
CA ARG A 81 -4.76 -6.03 -13.76
C ARG A 81 -5.42 -5.76 -15.11
N ARG A 82 -6.72 -5.47 -15.14
CA ARG A 82 -7.48 -5.19 -16.37
C ARG A 82 -7.02 -3.90 -17.04
N GLU A 83 -6.78 -2.85 -16.25
CA GLU A 83 -6.34 -1.54 -16.75
C GLU A 83 -4.83 -1.48 -17.01
N LYS A 84 -4.09 -2.58 -16.80
CA LYS A 84 -2.62 -2.66 -16.93
C LYS A 84 -1.88 -1.67 -16.04
N ILE A 85 -2.45 -1.37 -14.87
CA ILE A 85 -1.74 -0.68 -13.78
C ILE A 85 -0.71 -1.66 -13.23
N GLU A 86 0.54 -1.22 -13.05
CA GLU A 86 1.59 -2.10 -12.54
C GLU A 86 1.28 -2.51 -11.10
N ILE A 87 1.26 -3.82 -10.83
CA ILE A 87 0.96 -4.36 -9.50
C ILE A 87 2.26 -4.82 -8.85
N LEU A 88 2.49 -4.34 -7.62
CA LEU A 88 3.65 -4.59 -6.79
C LEU A 88 3.22 -5.34 -5.52
N PRO A 89 3.22 -6.68 -5.52
CA PRO A 89 2.83 -7.46 -4.35
C PRO A 89 3.92 -7.40 -3.28
N ILE A 90 3.51 -7.18 -2.03
CA ILE A 90 4.37 -7.26 -0.85
C ILE A 90 3.75 -8.31 0.07
N ILE A 91 4.48 -9.38 0.36
CA ILE A 91 3.97 -10.41 1.28
C ILE A 91 4.27 -9.95 2.70
N LEU A 92 3.26 -9.49 3.42
CA LEU A 92 3.37 -9.16 4.84
C LEU A 92 3.27 -10.43 5.69
N ARG A 93 2.32 -11.31 5.35
CA ARG A 93 2.20 -12.67 5.88
C ARG A 93 1.91 -13.62 4.72
N SER A 94 2.60 -14.76 4.63
CA SER A 94 2.37 -15.68 3.52
C SER A 94 0.96 -16.27 3.64
N PRO A 95 0.12 -16.14 2.59
CA PRO A 95 -1.10 -16.92 2.51
C PRO A 95 -0.73 -18.39 2.30
N ASP A 96 -1.69 -19.27 2.57
CA ASP A 96 -1.61 -20.63 2.06
C ASP A 96 -1.83 -20.61 0.54
N TRP A 97 -0.74 -20.60 -0.21
CA TRP A 97 -0.74 -20.50 -1.67
C TRP A 97 -1.49 -21.65 -2.36
N GLU A 98 -1.73 -22.78 -1.68
CA GLU A 98 -2.51 -23.89 -2.23
C GLU A 98 -4.02 -23.66 -2.12
N ASN A 99 -4.43 -22.74 -1.23
CA ASN A 99 -5.83 -22.46 -0.91
C ASN A 99 -6.31 -21.07 -1.39
N ILE A 100 -5.49 -20.33 -2.14
CA ILE A 100 -5.93 -19.09 -2.80
C ILE A 100 -6.47 -19.38 -4.21
N PRO A 101 -7.34 -18.51 -4.77
CA PRO A 101 -7.81 -18.69 -6.15
C PRO A 101 -6.65 -18.68 -7.16
N GLU A 102 -6.67 -19.63 -8.10
CA GLU A 102 -5.58 -19.87 -9.06
C GLU A 102 -5.21 -18.62 -9.88
N GLU A 103 -6.19 -17.76 -10.16
CA GLU A 103 -6.00 -16.51 -10.89
C GLU A 103 -5.03 -15.53 -10.22
N PHE A 104 -4.67 -15.76 -8.95
CA PHE A 104 -3.74 -14.95 -8.15
C PHE A 104 -2.38 -15.62 -7.91
N TYR A 105 -2.13 -16.85 -8.38
CA TYR A 105 -0.83 -17.52 -8.21
C TYR A 105 0.36 -16.72 -8.76
N TRP A 106 0.13 -15.87 -9.76
CA TRP A 106 1.15 -14.98 -10.31
C TRP A 106 1.70 -13.96 -9.32
N LEU A 107 0.96 -13.63 -8.23
CA LEU A 107 1.42 -12.72 -7.19
C LEU A 107 2.69 -13.24 -6.51
N LYS A 108 2.77 -14.55 -6.28
CA LYS A 108 3.94 -15.22 -5.69
C LYS A 108 5.20 -15.00 -6.52
N ALA A 109 5.08 -15.07 -7.85
CA ALA A 109 6.21 -14.88 -8.77
C ALA A 109 6.62 -13.41 -8.95
N ARG A 110 5.71 -12.47 -8.66
CA ARG A 110 5.93 -11.03 -8.84
C ARG A 110 6.20 -10.25 -7.55
N GLN A 111 6.18 -10.91 -6.40
CA GLN A 111 6.41 -10.25 -5.11
C GLN A 111 7.72 -9.46 -5.09
N LEU A 112 7.68 -8.26 -4.51
CA LEU A 112 8.87 -7.42 -4.30
C LEU A 112 9.65 -7.82 -3.05
N GLY A 113 8.98 -8.41 -2.07
CA GLY A 113 9.61 -8.89 -0.85
C GLY A 113 8.62 -9.64 0.03
N ASN A 114 9.19 -10.42 0.96
CA ASN A 114 8.47 -11.09 2.04
C ASN A 114 8.97 -10.51 3.37
N LEU A 115 8.01 -10.13 4.20
CA LEU A 115 8.21 -9.46 5.48
C LEU A 115 7.75 -10.30 6.69
N GLU A 116 7.56 -11.61 6.58
CA GLU A 116 7.05 -12.43 7.70
C GLU A 116 7.84 -12.29 9.02
N ASP A 117 9.14 -11.99 8.93
CA ASP A 117 10.02 -11.78 10.09
C ASP A 117 10.60 -10.36 10.16
N TYR A 118 9.95 -9.35 9.57
CA TYR A 118 10.53 -8.00 9.48
C TYR A 118 10.76 -7.35 10.86
N GLU A 119 9.99 -7.72 11.87
CA GLU A 119 10.19 -7.29 13.27
C GLU A 119 11.53 -7.79 13.85
N GLN A 120 11.98 -8.97 13.41
CA GLN A 120 13.25 -9.57 13.85
C GLN A 120 14.42 -9.19 12.94
N ASN A 121 14.14 -8.63 11.76
CA ASN A 121 15.14 -8.25 10.77
C ASN A 121 14.81 -6.88 10.15
N PRO A 122 15.17 -5.79 10.84
CA PRO A 122 14.90 -4.42 10.39
C PRO A 122 15.48 -4.08 9.01
N GLN A 123 16.56 -4.78 8.60
CA GLN A 123 17.17 -4.58 7.29
C GLN A 123 16.27 -5.05 6.14
N ARG A 124 15.37 -6.03 6.37
CA ARG A 124 14.39 -6.46 5.35
C ARG A 124 13.49 -5.31 4.92
N TYR A 125 13.00 -4.54 5.89
CA TYR A 125 12.12 -3.41 5.60
C TYR A 125 12.84 -2.31 4.82
N SER A 126 14.07 -1.96 5.23
CA SER A 126 14.88 -0.96 4.52
C SER A 126 15.15 -1.35 3.07
N LYS A 127 15.53 -2.62 2.84
CA LYS A 127 15.76 -3.16 1.49
C LYS A 127 14.48 -3.20 0.65
N LEU A 128 13.33 -3.50 1.28
CA LEU A 128 12.05 -3.45 0.61
C LEU A 128 11.71 -2.02 0.17
N LEU A 129 11.90 -1.03 1.04
CA LEU A 129 11.69 0.38 0.70
C LEU A 129 12.53 0.80 -0.50
N GLU A 130 13.84 0.51 -0.49
CA GLU A 130 14.72 0.79 -1.63
C GLU A 130 14.21 0.12 -2.91
N THR A 131 13.81 -1.16 -2.82
CA THR A 131 13.27 -1.92 -3.96
C THR A 131 11.98 -1.31 -4.49
N ILE A 132 11.07 -0.87 -3.62
CA ILE A 132 9.82 -0.20 -4.02
C ILE A 132 10.14 1.11 -4.73
N GLN A 133 11.01 1.94 -4.15
CA GLN A 133 11.40 3.22 -4.74
C GLN A 133 11.99 3.04 -6.14
N ASP A 134 12.90 2.09 -6.31
CA ASP A 134 13.50 1.78 -7.61
C ASP A 134 12.50 1.27 -8.64
N ARG A 135 11.49 0.51 -8.21
CA ARG A 135 10.42 0.04 -9.10
C ARG A 135 9.49 1.17 -9.48
N LEU A 136 9.08 2.00 -8.52
CA LEU A 136 8.24 3.17 -8.78
C LEU A 136 8.91 4.13 -9.76
N ARG A 137 10.19 4.47 -9.56
CA ARG A 137 10.97 5.29 -10.50
C ARG A 137 10.93 4.78 -11.94
N LYS A 138 11.01 3.45 -12.11
CA LYS A 138 11.00 2.80 -13.43
C LYS A 138 9.62 2.77 -14.08
N ILE A 139 8.56 2.69 -13.28
CA ILE A 139 7.17 2.69 -13.76
C ILE A 139 6.79 4.09 -14.22
N ASP A 140 7.00 5.10 -13.37
CA ASP A 140 6.73 6.48 -13.69
C ASP A 140 7.59 7.45 -12.88
N PRO A 141 8.53 8.18 -13.52
CA PRO A 141 9.31 9.20 -12.84
C PRO A 141 8.45 10.31 -12.21
N ALA A 142 7.23 10.53 -12.69
CA ALA A 142 6.31 11.53 -12.13
C ALA A 142 5.74 11.18 -10.75
N PHE A 143 6.08 10.01 -10.20
CA PHE A 143 5.80 9.68 -8.80
C PHE A 143 6.65 10.46 -7.81
N GLU A 144 7.85 10.88 -8.21
CA GLU A 144 8.73 11.67 -7.35
C GLU A 144 8.30 13.14 -7.39
N GLY A 145 7.82 13.62 -6.25
CA GLY A 145 7.71 15.04 -5.94
C GLY A 145 8.96 15.58 -5.25
N PRO A 146 8.98 16.87 -4.89
CA PRO A 146 10.02 17.39 -4.02
C PRO A 146 9.99 16.62 -2.69
N MET A 147 11.18 16.22 -2.20
CA MET A 147 11.30 15.65 -0.87
C MET A 147 10.74 16.67 0.15
N PRO A 148 9.81 16.27 1.03
CA PRO A 148 9.25 17.20 2.00
C PRO A 148 10.34 17.79 2.90
N GLU A 149 10.18 19.03 3.35
CA GLU A 149 11.08 19.63 4.34
C GLU A 149 11.00 18.89 5.69
N ALA A 150 12.01 19.06 6.55
CA ALA A 150 12.11 18.32 7.82
C ALA A 150 10.85 18.47 8.70
N GLU A 151 10.24 19.65 8.72
CA GLU A 151 9.00 19.92 9.46
C GLU A 151 7.81 19.13 8.89
N ALA A 152 7.70 19.07 7.56
CA ALA A 152 6.65 18.30 6.89
C ALA A 152 6.86 16.79 7.07
N GLN A 153 8.11 16.30 7.06
CA GLN A 153 8.43 14.91 7.37
C GLN A 153 8.03 14.55 8.81
N TYR A 154 8.34 15.43 9.76
CA TYR A 154 7.94 15.25 11.16
C TYR A 154 6.41 15.17 11.30
N LEU A 155 5.67 16.06 10.64
CA LEU A 155 4.21 16.05 10.64
C LEU A 155 3.64 14.78 10.03
N ASN A 156 4.16 14.32 8.88
CA ASN A 156 3.74 13.06 8.26
C ASN A 156 3.95 11.87 9.20
N THR A 157 5.11 11.81 9.86
CA THR A 157 5.43 10.78 10.86
C THR A 157 4.45 10.83 12.02
N LEU A 158 4.20 12.02 12.57
CA LEU A 158 3.26 12.21 13.67
C LEU A 158 1.82 11.81 13.28
N ILE A 159 1.37 12.22 12.09
CA ILE A 159 0.05 11.82 11.56
C ILE A 159 -0.01 10.31 11.44
N GLY A 160 1.01 9.67 10.85
CA GLY A 160 1.07 8.21 10.75
C GLY A 160 1.01 7.51 12.11
N GLU A 161 1.75 8.00 13.11
CA GLU A 161 1.71 7.47 14.48
C GLU A 161 0.34 7.64 15.14
N LEU A 162 -0.30 8.80 14.98
CA LEU A 162 -1.63 9.07 15.52
C LEU A 162 -2.71 8.23 14.84
N SER A 163 -2.66 8.07 13.52
CA SER A 163 -3.59 7.22 12.76
C SER A 163 -3.49 5.76 13.17
N LYS A 164 -2.28 5.26 13.47
CA LYS A 164 -2.09 3.91 14.06
C LYS A 164 -2.79 3.80 15.41
N ARG A 165 -2.68 4.81 16.28
CA ARG A 165 -3.32 4.80 17.62
C ARG A 165 -4.84 4.88 17.58
N GLN A 166 -5.40 5.75 16.74
CA GLN A 166 -6.85 5.81 16.54
C GLN A 166 -7.41 4.49 15.98
N GLY A 167 -6.65 3.84 15.09
CA GLY A 167 -6.99 2.51 14.59
C GLY A 167 -6.95 1.41 15.65
N VAL A 168 -6.27 1.60 16.78
CA VAL A 168 -6.27 0.66 17.93
C VAL A 168 -7.46 0.93 18.86
N GLU A 169 -7.84 2.19 19.07
CA GLU A 169 -8.99 2.56 19.91
C GLU A 169 -10.35 2.14 19.31
N GLU A 170 -10.47 1.99 17.99
CA GLU A 170 -11.67 1.41 17.35
C GLU A 170 -11.90 -0.09 17.70
N TYR A 171 -10.97 -0.75 18.39
CA TYR A 171 -11.01 -2.17 18.74
C TYR A 171 -11.02 -2.45 20.25
N ILE A 172 -11.16 -1.43 21.12
CA ILE A 172 -11.27 -1.56 22.58
C ILE A 172 -12.68 -1.19 23.05
#